data_AF-A0A669BXK9-F1
#
_entry.id   AF-A0A669BXK9-F1
#
_cell.length_a   1.000
_cell.length_b   1.000
_cell.length_c   1.000
_cell.angle_alpha   90.00
_cell.angle_beta   90.00
_cell.angle_gamma   90.00
#
_symmetry.space_group_name_H-M   'P 1'
#
loop_
_entity.id
_entity.type
_entity.pdbx_description
1 polymer ?
#
loop_
_entity_poly.entity_id
_entity_poly.type
_entity_poly.pdbx_seq_one_letter_code
_entity_poly.pdbx_strand_id
1 'polypeptide(L)'
;MMSFLRITRRKKCNFILCVTVVTPVLSDWWKHTSHLSRAPPWSINTGTREYAASYQAQETPAEMESQVRQNYHRDCEAAINQMVNMELFASYTYTSMAFYFDRDDVALPGFSHFFKENSHEEREHADKLLSFQNKRGGRILLQDIKKPERNEWGSGLEAMQCALQLEKKVNQALLDLHKLASQHDDPHLCDFLESHYLDEQVKSIKKLGDHITNLTRMDAHNNKMAEYLFDKHTLGDKS
;
A
#
# COMPACT_ATOMS: atom_id res chain seq x y z
N MET A 1 27.56 49.47 40.52
CA MET A 1 27.18 48.28 41.31
C MET A 1 27.60 47.06 40.50
N MET A 2 28.80 46.50 40.70
CA MET A 2 29.07 45.30 41.55
C MET A 2 28.09 44.14 41.24
N SER A 3 28.45 43.15 40.43
CA SER A 3 29.34 41.97 40.67
C SER A 3 28.62 40.75 41.26
N PHE A 4 29.11 39.56 40.86
CA PHE A 4 28.93 38.19 41.38
C PHE A 4 27.73 37.35 40.88
N LEU A 5 27.92 36.29 40.09
CA LEU A 5 28.40 34.91 40.41
C LEU A 5 27.59 34.19 41.50
N ARG A 6 26.88 33.10 41.14
CA ARG A 6 27.09 31.75 41.72
C ARG A 6 26.29 30.63 41.03
N ILE A 7 27.05 29.68 40.52
CA ILE A 7 26.71 28.27 40.28
C ILE A 7 26.68 27.52 41.62
N THR A 8 25.75 26.57 41.82
CA THR A 8 25.97 25.26 42.51
C THR A 8 24.79 24.31 42.19
N ARG A 9 25.01 23.20 41.46
CA ARG A 9 25.13 21.77 41.91
C ARG A 9 23.91 21.26 42.72
N ARG A 10 23.12 20.24 42.33
CA ARG A 10 23.31 18.80 41.96
C ARG A 10 22.74 17.88 43.08
N LYS A 11 21.93 16.87 42.67
CA LYS A 11 21.59 15.58 43.35
C LYS A 11 20.48 15.63 44.44
N LYS A 12 19.62 14.62 44.68
CA LYS A 12 19.27 13.31 44.09
C LYS A 12 18.01 12.75 44.84
N CYS A 13 17.22 11.93 44.15
CA CYS A 13 16.48 10.71 44.58
C CYS A 13 15.40 10.71 45.68
N ASN A 14 14.21 10.20 45.31
CA ASN A 14 13.47 9.05 45.90
C ASN A 14 12.39 8.67 44.85
N PHE A 15 12.48 7.59 44.06
CA PHE A 15 12.22 6.17 44.35
C PHE A 15 11.01 5.93 45.25
N ILE A 16 9.90 5.45 44.66
CA ILE A 16 9.18 4.21 45.02
C ILE A 16 8.21 3.83 43.87
N LEU A 17 8.15 2.51 43.66
CA LEU A 17 7.46 1.68 42.69
C LEU A 17 5.98 2.01 42.39
N CYS A 18 5.56 1.74 41.15
CA CYS A 18 4.55 0.71 40.89
C CYS A 18 4.72 0.14 39.47
N VAL A 19 4.98 -1.16 39.38
CA VAL A 19 5.08 -1.95 38.15
C VAL A 19 3.86 -2.85 38.11
N THR A 20 3.05 -2.77 37.05
CA THR A 20 2.19 -3.87 36.59
C THR A 20 1.88 -3.74 35.10
N VAL A 21 2.46 -4.68 34.32
CA VAL A 21 1.90 -5.52 33.23
C VAL A 21 1.14 -4.79 32.10
N VAL A 22 1.69 -4.58 30.89
CA VAL A 22 2.07 -5.48 29.77
C VAL A 22 0.87 -5.98 28.93
N THR A 23 0.78 -5.52 27.68
CA THR A 23 0.90 -6.34 26.44
C THR A 23 0.75 -5.47 25.17
N PRO A 24 1.63 -5.64 24.15
CA PRO A 24 1.38 -5.27 22.76
C PRO A 24 1.07 -6.51 21.89
N VAL A 25 0.24 -6.31 20.87
CA VAL A 25 -0.33 -7.25 19.88
C VAL A 25 -0.05 -6.55 18.53
N LEU A 26 0.60 -7.07 17.48
CA LEU A 26 0.92 -8.40 16.98
C LEU A 26 2.17 -8.32 16.06
N SER A 27 3.13 -9.20 16.26
CA SER A 27 4.07 -9.63 15.22
C SER A 27 4.57 -11.02 15.57
N ASP A 28 3.87 -12.08 15.15
CA ASP A 28 4.36 -13.47 15.30
C ASP A 28 3.63 -14.42 14.34
N TRP A 29 3.93 -14.28 13.05
CA TRP A 29 3.84 -15.41 12.11
C TRP A 29 5.26 -15.93 11.93
N TRP A 30 5.67 -16.87 12.79
CA TRP A 30 6.73 -17.88 12.62
C TRP A 30 7.14 -18.38 14.00
N LYS A 31 6.54 -19.49 14.46
CA LYS A 31 7.05 -20.45 15.46
C LYS A 31 5.90 -21.35 15.88
N HIS A 32 5.57 -22.37 15.08
CA HIS A 32 4.84 -23.55 15.52
C HIS A 32 5.26 -24.72 14.64
N THR A 33 6.29 -25.45 15.06
CA THR A 33 6.53 -26.87 14.68
C THR A 33 7.68 -27.39 15.53
N SER A 34 7.38 -27.92 16.72
CA SER A 34 8.37 -28.71 17.47
C SER A 34 7.71 -29.62 18.50
N HIS A 35 6.85 -30.54 18.07
CA HIS A 35 6.56 -31.77 18.83
C HIS A 35 5.98 -32.81 17.88
N LEU A 36 6.78 -33.82 17.54
CA LEU A 36 6.38 -35.22 17.31
C LEU A 36 7.64 -36.01 16.94
N SER A 37 8.29 -36.55 17.98
CA SER A 37 9.27 -37.62 17.87
C SER A 37 8.56 -38.95 17.65
N ARG A 38 8.75 -39.58 16.49
CA ARG A 38 8.73 -41.06 16.30
C ARG A 38 9.11 -41.39 14.86
N ALA A 39 10.29 -41.97 14.67
CA ALA A 39 10.69 -42.61 13.41
C ALA A 39 10.19 -44.07 13.39
N PRO A 40 9.75 -44.61 12.23
CA PRO A 40 9.50 -46.04 12.07
C PRO A 40 10.76 -46.79 11.60
N PRO A 41 10.84 -48.12 11.83
CA PRO A 41 12.08 -48.89 11.67
C PRO A 41 12.14 -49.63 10.33
N TRP A 42 13.21 -49.43 9.57
CA TRP A 42 13.82 -50.48 8.75
C TRP A 42 15.30 -50.18 8.54
N SER A 43 16.08 -51.24 8.55
CA SER A 43 17.51 -51.27 8.79
C SER A 43 18.33 -51.31 7.49
N ILE A 44 19.49 -50.65 7.54
CA ILE A 44 20.77 -50.93 6.86
C ILE A 44 20.80 -50.77 5.33
N ASN A 45 21.55 -49.76 4.85
CA ASN A 45 22.74 -50.08 4.05
C ASN A 45 23.82 -48.99 4.16
N THR A 46 25.06 -49.44 4.35
CA THR A 46 26.30 -48.67 4.40
C THR A 46 26.80 -48.37 2.99
N GLY A 47 27.23 -47.14 2.71
CA GLY A 47 28.04 -46.86 1.52
C GLY A 47 28.00 -45.41 1.06
N THR A 48 29.18 -44.85 0.78
CA THR A 48 29.48 -43.57 0.10
C THR A 48 29.01 -42.31 0.87
N ARG A 49 29.82 -41.63 1.69
CA ARG A 49 31.09 -40.92 1.39
C ARG A 49 31.14 -40.38 -0.04
N GLU A 50 31.21 -39.05 -0.15
CA GLU A 50 31.42 -38.24 -1.36
C GLU A 50 30.19 -37.84 -2.18
N TYR A 51 29.36 -36.96 -1.62
CA TYR A 51 28.66 -35.93 -2.41
C TYR A 51 28.68 -34.58 -1.65
N ALA A 52 29.88 -34.16 -1.25
CA ALA A 52 30.15 -32.78 -0.85
C ALA A 52 31.06 -32.17 -1.93
N ALA A 53 30.49 -31.92 -3.10
CA ALA A 53 31.16 -31.26 -4.19
C ALA A 53 30.31 -30.08 -4.66
N SER A 54 30.77 -28.89 -4.28
CA SER A 54 30.63 -27.63 -5.00
C SER A 54 29.22 -27.25 -5.50
N TYR A 55 28.44 -26.60 -4.64
CA TYR A 55 27.59 -25.52 -5.13
C TYR A 55 28.49 -24.32 -5.40
N GLN A 56 29.04 -24.25 -6.60
CA GLN A 56 29.56 -23.00 -7.14
C GLN A 56 28.38 -22.03 -7.21
N ALA A 57 28.51 -20.87 -6.57
CA ALA A 57 27.64 -19.73 -6.83
C ALA A 57 27.74 -19.48 -8.35
N GLN A 58 26.66 -19.75 -9.08
CA GLN A 58 26.56 -19.32 -10.45
C GLN A 58 26.56 -17.80 -10.42
N GLU A 59 27.68 -17.20 -10.82
CA GLU A 59 27.71 -15.81 -11.26
C GLU A 59 26.66 -15.69 -12.36
N THR A 60 25.60 -14.95 -12.07
CA THR A 60 24.62 -14.55 -13.08
C THR A 60 25.37 -13.78 -14.17
N PRO A 61 25.19 -14.10 -15.46
CA PRO A 61 25.81 -13.33 -16.54
C PRO A 61 25.49 -11.86 -16.30
N ALA A 62 26.49 -10.99 -16.42
CA ALA A 62 26.29 -9.54 -16.38
C ALA A 62 25.07 -9.24 -17.26
N GLU A 63 23.94 -8.88 -16.63
CA GLU A 63 22.73 -8.56 -17.36
C GLU A 63 23.12 -7.46 -18.35
N MET A 64 23.07 -7.75 -19.65
CA MET A 64 23.26 -6.71 -20.65
C MET A 64 22.22 -5.63 -20.36
N GLU A 65 22.70 -4.49 -19.89
CA GLU A 65 21.88 -3.34 -19.60
C GLU A 65 21.07 -2.99 -20.86
N SER A 66 19.80 -2.67 -20.68
CA SER A 66 18.95 -2.32 -21.81
C SER A 66 19.57 -1.17 -22.61
N GLN A 67 19.62 -1.28 -23.94
CA GLN A 67 20.22 -0.26 -24.82
C GLN A 67 19.62 1.15 -24.66
N VAL A 68 18.39 1.25 -24.13
CA VAL A 68 17.68 2.52 -23.89
C VAL A 68 17.82 3.04 -22.46
N ARG A 69 18.49 2.29 -21.57
CA ARG A 69 18.59 2.66 -20.16
C ARG A 69 19.58 3.81 -20.01
N GLN A 70 19.09 4.93 -19.48
CA GLN A 70 19.91 6.09 -19.15
C GLN A 70 19.36 6.81 -17.93
N ASN A 71 20.24 7.11 -16.97
CA ASN A 71 19.92 7.79 -15.72
C ASN A 71 18.71 7.18 -14.97
N TYR A 72 18.64 5.85 -14.95
CA TYR A 72 17.54 5.12 -14.32
C TYR A 72 18.12 4.15 -13.29
N HIS A 73 18.04 4.50 -12.01
CA HIS A 73 18.65 3.70 -10.95
C HIS A 73 17.85 2.40 -10.71
N ARG A 74 18.54 1.34 -10.26
CA ARG A 74 17.91 0.02 -10.01
C ARG A 74 16.89 0.07 -8.87
N ASP A 75 17.11 0.93 -7.87
CA ASP A 75 16.13 1.16 -6.81
C ASP A 75 14.85 1.79 -7.35
N CYS A 76 14.95 2.77 -8.26
CA CYS A 76 13.78 3.39 -8.90
C CYS A 76 13.02 2.37 -9.74
N GLU A 77 13.73 1.51 -10.48
CA GLU A 77 13.12 0.41 -11.23
C GLU A 77 12.34 -0.55 -10.32
N ALA A 78 12.94 -0.97 -9.20
CA ALA A 78 12.27 -1.83 -8.23
C ALA A 78 11.05 -1.14 -7.60
N ALA A 79 11.17 0.14 -7.26
CA ALA A 79 10.09 0.92 -6.65
C ALA A 79 8.92 1.15 -7.64
N ILE A 80 9.19 1.31 -8.94
CA ILE A 80 8.14 1.34 -9.97
C ILE A 80 7.38 0.00 -10.03
N ASN A 81 8.07 -1.14 -9.94
CA ASN A 81 7.40 -2.45 -9.88
C ASN A 81 6.50 -2.58 -8.64
N GLN A 82 6.92 -2.02 -7.50
CA GLN A 82 6.09 -1.98 -6.28
C GLN A 82 4.88 -1.08 -6.46
N MET A 83 5.05 0.12 -7.05
CA MET A 83 3.94 1.02 -7.33
C MET A 83 2.93 0.40 -8.29
N VAL A 84 3.37 -0.30 -9.35
CA VAL A 84 2.47 -1.04 -10.23
C VAL A 84 1.59 -2.00 -9.44
N ASN A 85 2.16 -2.78 -8.52
CA ASN A 85 1.38 -3.70 -7.70
C ASN A 85 0.39 -2.96 -6.77
N MET A 86 0.78 -1.78 -6.27
CA MET A 86 -0.06 -0.94 -5.43
C MET A 86 -1.27 -0.38 -6.18
N GLU A 87 -1.10 0.14 -7.41
CA GLU A 87 -2.21 0.61 -8.24
C GLU A 87 -3.14 -0.55 -8.65
N LEU A 88 -2.57 -1.72 -8.97
CA LEU A 88 -3.35 -2.92 -9.25
C LEU A 88 -4.16 -3.39 -8.03
N PHE A 89 -3.61 -3.27 -6.82
CA PHE A 89 -4.30 -3.54 -5.57
C PHE A 89 -5.41 -2.52 -5.29
N ALA A 90 -5.16 -1.23 -5.57
CA ALA A 90 -6.16 -0.18 -5.43
C ALA A 90 -7.34 -0.43 -6.39
N SER A 91 -7.05 -0.69 -7.67
CA SER A 91 -8.01 -1.14 -8.68
C SER A 91 -8.85 -2.32 -8.19
N TYR A 92 -8.19 -3.36 -7.66
CA TYR A 92 -8.91 -4.56 -7.18
C TYR A 92 -9.78 -4.28 -5.94
N THR A 93 -9.34 -3.37 -5.08
CA THR A 93 -10.12 -2.91 -3.92
C THR A 93 -11.35 -2.13 -4.33
N TYR A 94 -11.22 -1.22 -5.29
CA TYR A 94 -12.34 -0.48 -5.85
C TYR A 94 -13.33 -1.38 -6.60
N THR A 95 -12.84 -2.41 -7.32
CA THR A 95 -13.71 -3.46 -7.87
C THR A 95 -14.55 -4.11 -6.77
N SER A 96 -13.94 -4.49 -5.65
CA SER A 96 -14.66 -5.09 -4.51
C SER A 96 -15.74 -4.16 -3.94
N MET A 97 -15.43 -2.86 -3.80
CA MET A 97 -16.42 -1.87 -3.36
C MET A 97 -17.57 -1.73 -4.37
N ALA A 98 -17.26 -1.62 -5.67
CA ALA A 98 -18.25 -1.43 -6.73
C ALA A 98 -19.30 -2.55 -6.74
N PHE A 99 -18.85 -3.80 -6.68
CA PHE A 99 -19.74 -4.96 -6.71
C PHE A 99 -20.46 -5.22 -5.38
N TYR A 100 -19.97 -4.66 -4.26
CA TYR A 100 -20.73 -4.65 -3.02
C TYR A 100 -21.97 -3.76 -3.12
N PHE A 101 -21.83 -2.55 -3.66
CA PHE A 101 -22.96 -1.61 -3.82
C PHE A 101 -23.95 -2.03 -4.93
N ASP A 102 -23.55 -2.95 -5.81
CA ASP A 102 -24.39 -3.54 -6.87
C ASP A 102 -25.29 -4.70 -6.38
N ARG A 103 -25.06 -5.22 -5.17
CA ARG A 103 -25.89 -6.30 -4.60
C ARG A 103 -27.34 -5.85 -4.42
N ASP A 104 -28.27 -6.78 -4.52
CA ASP A 104 -29.71 -6.53 -4.35
C ASP A 104 -30.08 -6.07 -2.93
N ASP A 105 -29.31 -6.47 -1.93
CA ASP A 105 -29.49 -6.08 -0.53
C ASP A 105 -28.81 -4.76 -0.13
N VAL A 106 -28.09 -4.11 -1.06
CA VAL A 106 -27.49 -2.77 -0.90
C VAL A 106 -28.10 -1.78 -1.90
N ALA A 107 -28.10 -2.11 -3.19
CA ALA A 107 -28.80 -1.44 -4.29
C ALA A 107 -28.53 0.08 -4.42
N LEU A 108 -27.27 0.49 -4.40
CA LEU A 108 -26.83 1.88 -4.58
C LEU A 108 -26.01 2.03 -5.88
N PRO A 109 -26.67 2.17 -7.04
CA PRO A 109 -26.01 2.10 -8.35
C PRO A 109 -25.04 3.26 -8.62
N GLY A 110 -25.28 4.46 -8.08
CA GLY A 110 -24.35 5.59 -8.19
C GLY A 110 -23.04 5.34 -7.44
N PHE A 111 -23.10 4.73 -6.25
CA PHE A 111 -21.90 4.25 -5.54
C PHE A 111 -21.19 3.14 -6.30
N SER A 112 -21.93 2.16 -6.82
CA SER A 112 -21.35 1.08 -7.63
C SER A 112 -20.60 1.64 -8.84
N HIS A 113 -21.26 2.50 -9.61
CA HIS A 113 -20.67 3.17 -10.77
C HIS A 113 -19.45 4.00 -10.39
N PHE A 114 -19.55 4.82 -9.33
CA PHE A 114 -18.43 5.62 -8.84
C PHE A 114 -17.19 4.76 -8.56
N PHE A 115 -17.32 3.70 -7.76
CA PHE A 115 -16.16 2.86 -7.44
C PHE A 115 -15.67 2.04 -8.64
N LYS A 116 -16.56 1.69 -9.58
CA LYS A 116 -16.16 1.04 -10.83
C LYS A 116 -15.28 1.94 -11.70
N GLU A 117 -15.62 3.23 -11.80
CA GLU A 117 -14.80 4.19 -12.53
C GLU A 117 -13.44 4.40 -11.88
N ASN A 118 -13.39 4.58 -10.55
CA ASN A 118 -12.09 4.64 -9.84
C ASN A 118 -11.28 3.34 -10.05
N SER A 119 -11.93 2.18 -10.08
CA SER A 119 -11.26 0.91 -10.37
C SER A 119 -10.61 0.87 -11.77
N HIS A 120 -11.24 1.50 -12.76
CA HIS A 120 -10.70 1.63 -14.11
C HIS A 120 -9.55 2.65 -14.14
N GLU A 121 -9.72 3.82 -13.52
CA GLU A 121 -8.67 4.85 -13.40
C GLU A 121 -7.40 4.27 -12.76
N GLU A 122 -7.50 3.51 -11.66
CA GLU A 122 -6.32 2.88 -11.04
C GLU A 122 -5.67 1.80 -11.93
N ARG A 123 -6.46 1.16 -12.80
CA ARG A 123 -5.89 0.23 -13.79
C ARG A 123 -5.07 0.98 -14.83
N GLU A 124 -5.57 2.13 -15.30
CA GLU A 124 -4.85 3.00 -16.23
C GLU A 124 -3.58 3.57 -15.60
N HIS A 125 -3.60 3.89 -14.29
CA HIS A 125 -2.41 4.29 -13.53
C HIS A 125 -1.33 3.21 -13.55
N ALA A 126 -1.72 1.94 -13.31
CA ALA A 126 -0.82 0.81 -13.38
C ALA A 126 -0.22 0.62 -14.79
N ASP A 127 -1.05 0.71 -15.83
CA ASP A 127 -0.61 0.56 -17.24
C ASP A 127 0.34 1.68 -17.67
N LYS A 128 0.12 2.90 -17.16
CA LYS A 128 1.00 4.06 -17.38
C LYS A 128 2.37 3.85 -16.72
N LEU A 129 2.44 3.29 -15.52
CA LEU A 129 3.70 2.89 -14.85
C LEU A 129 4.42 1.76 -15.60
N LEU A 130 3.68 0.73 -16.06
CA LEU A 130 4.24 -0.37 -16.85
C LEU A 130 4.86 0.14 -18.17
N SER A 131 4.16 1.05 -18.83
CA SER A 131 4.65 1.70 -20.05
C SER A 131 5.90 2.53 -19.78
N PHE A 132 5.91 3.29 -18.67
CA PHE A 132 7.08 4.06 -18.24
C PHE A 132 8.30 3.16 -17.93
N GLN A 133 8.09 2.05 -17.21
CA GLN A 133 9.13 1.07 -16.89
C GLN A 133 9.84 0.58 -18.15
N ASN A 134 9.07 0.19 -19.18
CA ASN A 134 9.61 -0.23 -20.47
C ASN A 134 10.30 0.92 -21.21
N LYS A 135 9.73 2.13 -21.20
CA LYS A 135 10.31 3.33 -21.83
C LYS A 135 11.71 3.65 -21.29
N ARG A 136 11.94 3.47 -19.99
CA ARG A 136 13.24 3.70 -19.34
C ARG A 136 14.21 2.52 -19.41
N GLY A 137 13.82 1.43 -20.08
CA GLY A 137 14.64 0.24 -20.22
C GLY A 137 14.68 -0.64 -18.97
N GLY A 138 13.75 -0.46 -18.03
CA GLY A 138 13.56 -1.34 -16.88
C GLY A 138 12.94 -2.69 -17.27
N ARG A 139 12.77 -3.56 -16.28
CA ARG A 139 12.13 -4.86 -16.39
C ARG A 139 10.96 -4.93 -15.43
N ILE A 140 9.81 -5.30 -15.98
CA ILE A 140 8.58 -5.49 -15.23
C ILE A 140 8.65 -6.82 -14.50
N LEU A 141 8.46 -6.78 -13.19
CA LEU A 141 8.38 -7.95 -12.32
C LEU A 141 7.06 -7.94 -11.56
N LEU A 142 6.01 -8.48 -12.19
CA LEU A 142 4.68 -8.55 -11.58
C LEU A 142 4.68 -9.48 -10.36
N GLN A 143 3.89 -9.11 -9.35
CA GLN A 143 3.71 -9.85 -8.10
C GLN A 143 2.23 -10.15 -7.89
N ASP A 144 1.94 -11.04 -6.94
CA ASP A 144 0.58 -11.31 -6.49
C ASP A 144 -0.15 -10.02 -6.13
N ILE A 145 -1.36 -9.85 -6.65
CA ILE A 145 -2.28 -8.82 -6.18
C ILE A 145 -3.04 -9.42 -5.00
N LYS A 146 -2.79 -8.91 -3.79
CA LYS A 146 -3.50 -9.41 -2.61
C LYS A 146 -4.98 -9.06 -2.69
N LYS A 147 -5.83 -9.93 -2.14
CA LYS A 147 -7.24 -9.62 -1.98
C LYS A 147 -7.42 -8.44 -1.01
N PRO A 148 -8.48 -7.64 -1.15
CA PRO A 148 -8.82 -6.62 -0.18
C PRO A 148 -9.01 -7.20 1.23
N GLU A 149 -8.77 -6.38 2.26
CA GLU A 149 -8.85 -6.81 3.66
C GLU A 149 -10.26 -7.23 4.09
N ARG A 150 -11.29 -6.77 3.38
CA ARG A 150 -12.71 -7.06 3.67
C ARG A 150 -13.51 -7.29 2.39
N ASN A 151 -14.61 -8.02 2.53
CA ASN A 151 -15.62 -8.23 1.47
C ASN A 151 -16.90 -7.44 1.73
N GLU A 152 -17.16 -7.09 2.99
CA GLU A 152 -18.30 -6.27 3.42
C GLU A 152 -17.81 -4.85 3.65
N TRP A 153 -18.41 -3.88 2.97
CA TRP A 153 -17.98 -2.47 3.01
C TRP A 153 -18.87 -1.59 3.87
N GLY A 154 -19.98 -2.14 4.37
CA GLY A 154 -20.88 -1.45 5.29
C GLY A 154 -21.65 -0.33 4.61
N SER A 155 -21.57 0.87 5.16
CA SER A 155 -22.25 2.04 4.61
C SER A 155 -21.46 2.71 3.48
N GLY A 156 -22.13 3.50 2.63
CA GLY A 156 -21.47 4.38 1.66
C GLY A 156 -20.46 5.32 2.32
N LEU A 157 -20.76 5.82 3.52
CA LEU A 157 -19.82 6.62 4.31
C LEU A 157 -18.57 5.84 4.73
N GLU A 158 -18.74 4.62 5.22
CA GLU A 158 -17.61 3.75 5.60
C GLU A 158 -16.75 3.40 4.37
N ALA A 159 -17.36 3.05 3.25
CA ALA A 159 -16.64 2.77 2.01
C ALA A 159 -15.83 3.99 1.54
N MET A 160 -16.42 5.19 1.53
CA MET A 160 -15.72 6.43 1.17
C MET A 160 -14.55 6.74 2.11
N GLN A 161 -14.69 6.51 3.41
CA GLN A 161 -13.59 6.66 4.37
C GLN A 161 -12.45 5.67 4.08
N CYS A 162 -12.79 4.43 3.70
CA CYS A 162 -11.80 3.42 3.35
C CYS A 162 -11.07 3.76 2.05
N ALA A 163 -11.80 4.23 1.04
CA ALA A 163 -11.24 4.77 -0.19
C ALA A 163 -10.27 5.94 0.10
N LEU A 164 -10.67 6.89 0.95
CA LEU A 164 -9.80 8.01 1.33
C LEU A 164 -8.49 7.54 1.98
N GLN A 165 -8.53 6.50 2.82
CA GLN A 165 -7.32 5.95 3.42
C GLN A 165 -6.44 5.21 2.39
N LEU A 166 -7.06 4.51 1.44
CA LEU A 166 -6.37 3.88 0.33
C LEU A 166 -5.63 4.93 -0.51
N GLU A 167 -6.31 6.00 -0.94
CA GLU A 167 -5.70 7.08 -1.72
C GLU A 167 -4.54 7.77 -1.00
N LYS A 168 -4.68 7.99 0.30
CA LYS A 168 -3.59 8.57 1.11
C LYS A 168 -2.39 7.64 1.21
N LYS A 169 -2.60 6.33 1.26
CA LYS A 169 -1.51 5.34 1.25
C LYS A 169 -0.80 5.32 -0.10
N VAL A 170 -1.56 5.30 -1.21
CA VAL A 170 -1.01 5.37 -2.58
C VAL A 170 -0.21 6.66 -2.76
N ASN A 171 -0.77 7.79 -2.36
CA ASN A 171 -0.10 9.08 -2.44
C ASN A 171 1.19 9.13 -1.59
N GLN A 172 1.20 8.54 -0.40
CA GLN A 172 2.42 8.45 0.40
C GLN A 172 3.51 7.64 -0.31
N ALA A 173 3.14 6.50 -0.93
CA ALA A 173 4.08 5.70 -1.69
C ALA A 173 4.62 6.42 -2.93
N LEU A 174 3.79 7.22 -3.61
CA LEU A 174 4.21 8.10 -4.71
C LEU A 174 5.19 9.18 -4.24
N LEU A 175 4.96 9.80 -3.08
CA LEU A 175 5.89 10.77 -2.49
C LEU A 175 7.22 10.13 -2.11
N ASP A 176 7.20 8.91 -1.59
CA ASP A 176 8.41 8.16 -1.25
C ASP A 176 9.20 7.77 -2.51
N LEU A 177 8.50 7.38 -3.59
CA LEU A 177 9.10 7.13 -4.90
C LEU A 177 9.69 8.40 -5.52
N HIS A 178 8.98 9.53 -5.44
CA HIS A 178 9.48 10.82 -5.93
C HIS A 178 10.74 11.27 -5.18
N LYS A 179 10.75 11.09 -3.86
CA LYS A 179 11.93 11.33 -3.03
C LYS A 179 13.10 10.45 -3.44
N LEU A 180 12.86 9.15 -3.70
CA LEU A 180 13.88 8.22 -4.17
C LEU A 180 14.43 8.63 -5.54
N ALA A 181 13.56 9.03 -6.47
CA ALA A 181 13.96 9.55 -7.77
C ALA A 181 14.84 10.80 -7.65
N SER A 182 14.46 11.72 -6.75
CA SER A 182 15.22 12.94 -6.46
C SER A 182 16.59 12.63 -5.83
N GLN A 183 16.69 11.61 -4.97
CA GLN A 183 17.96 11.18 -4.36
C GLN A 183 18.93 10.58 -5.38
N HIS A 184 18.40 10.00 -6.45
CA HIS A 184 19.18 9.42 -7.56
C HIS A 184 19.31 10.37 -8.75
N ASP A 185 18.99 11.65 -8.58
CA ASP A 185 19.07 12.69 -9.61
C ASP A 185 18.36 12.29 -10.93
N ASP A 186 17.16 11.69 -10.85
CA ASP A 186 16.32 11.34 -12.02
C ASP A 186 15.18 12.37 -12.23
N PRO A 187 15.46 13.52 -12.88
CA PRO A 187 14.46 14.58 -13.06
C PRO A 187 13.30 14.16 -13.96
N HIS A 188 13.51 13.21 -14.90
CA HIS A 188 12.45 12.74 -15.78
C HIS A 188 11.46 11.84 -15.03
N LEU A 189 11.92 11.03 -14.07
CA LEU A 189 11.01 10.30 -13.20
C LEU A 189 10.26 11.25 -12.25
N CYS A 190 10.92 12.26 -11.68
CA CYS A 190 10.24 13.27 -10.86
C CYS A 190 9.12 13.98 -11.63
N ASP A 191 9.43 14.51 -12.82
CA ASP A 191 8.46 15.18 -13.70
C ASP A 191 7.29 14.27 -14.11
N PHE A 192 7.58 12.99 -14.41
CA PHE A 192 6.54 12.01 -14.74
C PHE A 192 5.56 11.79 -13.58
N LEU A 193 6.07 11.67 -12.34
CA LEU A 193 5.23 11.49 -11.16
C LEU A 193 4.41 12.75 -10.83
N GLU A 194 5.03 13.93 -10.96
CA GLU A 194 4.35 15.22 -10.76
C GLU A 194 3.22 15.43 -11.78
N SER A 195 3.50 15.17 -13.05
CA SER A 195 2.59 15.45 -14.17
C SER A 195 1.40 14.49 -14.24
N HIS A 196 1.56 13.24 -13.82
CA HIS A 196 0.58 12.19 -14.08
C HIS A 196 0.00 11.52 -12.84
N TYR A 197 0.47 11.83 -11.64
CA TYR A 197 0.02 11.15 -10.42
C TYR A 197 -0.23 12.12 -9.27
N LEU A 198 0.75 12.95 -8.89
CA LEU A 198 0.65 13.74 -7.65
C LEU A 198 -0.52 14.75 -7.64
N ASP A 199 -0.77 15.43 -8.76
CA ASP A 199 -1.91 16.35 -8.87
C ASP A 199 -3.26 15.60 -8.89
N GLU A 200 -3.31 14.43 -9.56
CA GLU A 200 -4.49 13.56 -9.59
C GLU A 200 -4.81 13.03 -8.17
N GLN A 201 -3.82 12.55 -7.42
CA GLN A 201 -4.01 12.11 -6.04
C GLN A 201 -4.57 13.21 -5.14
N VAL A 202 -4.07 14.44 -5.24
CA VAL A 202 -4.59 15.56 -4.42
C VAL A 202 -6.05 15.85 -4.76
N LYS A 203 -6.42 15.81 -6.04
CA LYS A 203 -7.81 15.97 -6.49
C LYS A 203 -8.71 14.84 -5.99
N SER A 204 -8.28 13.59 -6.10
CA SER A 204 -9.02 12.41 -5.62
C SER A 204 -9.22 12.44 -4.10
N ILE A 205 -8.17 12.72 -3.34
CA ILE A 205 -8.22 12.88 -1.88
C ILE A 205 -9.20 14.00 -1.48
N LYS A 206 -9.17 15.15 -2.19
CA LYS A 206 -10.09 16.26 -1.93
C LYS A 206 -11.53 15.86 -2.22
N LYS A 207 -11.79 15.22 -3.36
CA LYS A 207 -13.12 14.76 -3.79
C LYS A 207 -13.73 13.77 -2.78
N LEU A 208 -12.96 12.78 -2.35
CA LEU A 208 -13.39 11.83 -1.32
C LEU A 208 -13.65 12.52 0.03
N GLY A 209 -12.81 13.49 0.42
CA GLY A 209 -13.03 14.30 1.62
C GLY A 209 -14.34 15.10 1.59
N ASP A 210 -14.70 15.65 0.43
CA ASP A 210 -15.98 16.35 0.24
C ASP A 210 -17.17 15.40 0.33
N HIS A 211 -17.07 14.22 -0.28
CA HIS A 211 -18.10 13.17 -0.20
C HIS A 211 -18.33 12.72 1.25
N ILE A 212 -17.27 12.43 1.99
CA ILE A 212 -17.34 12.07 3.42
C ILE A 212 -18.00 13.19 4.23
N THR A 213 -17.61 14.45 3.97
CA THR A 213 -18.18 15.60 4.68
C THR A 213 -19.68 15.72 4.45
N ASN A 214 -20.13 15.59 3.19
CA ASN A 214 -21.56 15.65 2.86
C ASN A 214 -22.34 14.50 3.49
N LEU A 215 -21.86 13.25 3.35
CA LEU A 215 -22.49 12.07 3.95
C LEU A 215 -22.59 12.19 5.48
N THR A 216 -21.53 12.68 6.12
CA THR A 216 -21.51 12.93 7.58
C THR A 216 -22.54 13.98 7.98
N ARG A 217 -22.62 15.10 7.24
CA ARG A 217 -23.57 16.19 7.52
C ARG A 217 -25.02 15.79 7.27
N MET A 218 -25.26 14.82 6.39
CA MET A 218 -26.59 14.23 6.15
C MET A 218 -26.95 13.13 7.16
N ASP A 219 -26.07 12.84 8.12
CA ASP A 219 -26.24 11.82 9.16
C ASP A 219 -26.39 10.40 8.58
N ALA A 220 -25.59 10.05 7.56
CA ALA A 220 -25.66 8.75 6.88
C ALA A 220 -25.49 7.54 7.81
N HIS A 221 -24.86 7.70 8.97
CA HIS A 221 -24.75 6.65 9.98
C HIS A 221 -26.11 6.19 10.53
N ASN A 222 -27.04 7.14 10.71
CA ASN A 222 -28.35 6.86 11.32
C ASN A 222 -29.51 6.94 10.31
N ASN A 223 -29.30 7.63 9.19
CA ASN A 223 -30.33 7.93 8.20
C ASN A 223 -30.01 7.30 6.85
N LYS A 224 -30.62 6.15 6.55
CA LYS A 224 -30.47 5.46 5.25
C LYS A 224 -30.93 6.29 4.05
N MET A 225 -31.85 7.25 4.25
CA MET A 225 -32.27 8.16 3.18
C MET A 225 -31.12 9.07 2.73
N ALA A 226 -30.16 9.35 3.61
CA ALA A 226 -29.01 10.18 3.28
C ALA A 226 -28.18 9.55 2.15
N GLU A 227 -27.88 8.25 2.26
CA GLU A 227 -27.09 7.54 1.24
C GLU A 227 -27.84 7.41 -0.07
N TYR A 228 -29.15 7.17 -0.01
CA TYR A 228 -29.99 7.15 -1.21
C TYR A 228 -30.02 8.50 -1.93
N LEU A 229 -30.20 9.60 -1.20
CA LEU A 229 -30.18 10.94 -1.81
C LEU A 229 -28.79 11.30 -2.34
N PHE A 230 -27.73 10.92 -1.63
CA PHE A 230 -26.35 11.13 -2.08
C PHE A 230 -26.04 10.34 -3.35
N ASP A 231 -26.45 9.06 -3.40
CA ASP A 231 -26.37 8.20 -4.58
C ASP A 231 -26.99 8.88 -5.80
N LYS A 232 -28.20 9.45 -5.66
CA LYS A 232 -28.91 10.10 -6.77
C LYS A 232 -28.37 11.47 -7.15
N HIS A 233 -28.10 12.34 -6.19
CA HIS A 233 -27.81 13.75 -6.46
C HIS A 233 -26.32 14.09 -6.55
N THR A 234 -25.44 13.26 -5.99
CA THR A 234 -23.99 13.50 -6.02
C THR A 234 -23.29 12.52 -6.95
N LEU A 235 -23.70 11.25 -6.95
CA LEU A 235 -23.07 10.21 -7.78
C LEU A 235 -23.87 9.86 -9.05
N GLY A 236 -25.17 10.19 -9.07
CA GLY A 236 -26.12 9.75 -10.10
C GLY A 236 -26.08 10.51 -11.43
N ASP A 237 -25.41 11.67 -11.51
CA ASP A 237 -25.35 12.48 -12.73
C ASP A 237 -24.51 11.85 -13.87
N LYS A 238 -23.89 10.70 -13.62
CA LYS A 238 -23.05 9.98 -14.59
C LYS A 238 -23.36 8.49 -14.73
N SER A 239 -24.45 8.01 -14.11
CA SER A 239 -24.91 6.60 -14.19
C SER A 239 -25.67 6.31 -15.49
#